data_AF-A0A497SQZ8-F1
#
_entry.id   AF-A0A497SQZ8-F1
#
_cell.length_a   1.000
_cell.length_b   1.000
_cell.length_c   1.000
_cell.angle_alpha   90.00
_cell.angle_beta   90.00
_cell.angle_gamma   90.00
#
_symmetry.space_group_name_H-M   'P 1'
#
loop_
_entity.id
_entity.type
_entity.pdbx_description
1 polymer ?
#
loop_
_entity_poly.entity_id
_entity_poly.type
_entity_poly.pdbx_seq_one_letter_code
_entity_poly.pdbx_strand_id
1 'polypeptide(L)'
;MRHLPAEVSGAFLYPPTELLRKRGYYSWPGAGFDAEGRQKEYAEVIGSISRRLGMKISLRREPVYGPEGVGRFVGEVKEKGPDGLLLVLLQKGEWGSVVRIVDEVGVPTVVFVPVGVLLNPQINQLHRRKGVYVVSSLDIEGLEYGMRMIGTAKWMGESRIVNVAGDEELVLDGVEDVCEVKGMHQTIIYGDHAKKLRSFCQLYGIDVID
;
A
#
# COMPACT_ATOMS: atom_id res chain seq x y z
N MET A 1 12.11 -21.96 9.47
CA MET A 1 12.52 -20.54 9.47
C MET A 1 11.36 -19.70 10.02
N ARG A 2 11.62 -18.65 10.80
CA ARG A 2 10.58 -17.69 11.21
C ARG A 2 10.56 -16.57 10.18
N HIS A 3 9.44 -16.37 9.49
CA HIS A 3 9.25 -15.25 8.57
C HIS A 3 9.22 -13.94 9.34
N LEU A 4 9.88 -12.91 8.80
CA LEU A 4 9.82 -11.58 9.40
C LEU A 4 8.50 -10.91 9.02
N PRO A 5 7.86 -10.19 9.96
CA PRO A 5 6.64 -9.46 9.65
C PRO A 5 6.95 -8.34 8.66
N ALA A 6 6.07 -8.14 7.66
CA ALA A 6 6.20 -7.01 6.76
C ALA A 6 6.07 -5.68 7.54
N GLU A 7 7.00 -4.77 7.28
CA GLU A 7 7.01 -3.43 7.85
C GLU A 7 6.40 -2.42 6.88
N VAL A 8 5.33 -1.75 7.31
CA VAL A 8 4.68 -0.69 6.54
C VAL A 8 4.76 0.61 7.32
N SER A 9 5.19 1.68 6.66
CA SER A 9 5.09 3.04 7.20
C SER A 9 3.82 3.68 6.66
N GLY A 10 3.09 4.41 7.48
CA GLY A 10 1.87 5.07 7.05
C GLY A 10 1.67 6.45 7.63
N ALA A 11 0.90 7.26 6.93
CA ALA A 11 0.59 8.63 7.30
C ALA A 11 -0.80 9.05 6.85
N PHE A 12 -1.38 9.99 7.59
CA PHE A 12 -2.59 10.69 7.20
C PHE A 12 -2.23 12.02 6.57
N LEU A 13 -2.93 12.36 5.48
CA LEU A 13 -2.72 13.58 4.73
C LEU A 13 -3.94 14.49 4.86
N TYR A 14 -3.77 15.56 5.62
CA TYR A 14 -4.76 16.63 5.80
C TYR A 14 -4.15 17.85 6.51
N PRO A 15 -4.66 19.07 6.23
CA PRO A 15 -4.37 20.25 7.06
C PRO A 15 -5.00 20.11 8.45
N PRO A 16 -4.33 20.52 9.55
CA PRO A 16 -4.90 20.49 10.90
C PRO A 16 -6.31 21.09 10.95
N THR A 17 -7.23 20.51 11.74
CA THR A 17 -8.65 20.91 11.75
C THR A 17 -8.84 22.39 12.09
N GLU A 18 -8.00 22.95 12.97
CA GLU A 18 -8.05 24.38 13.28
C GLU A 18 -7.81 25.26 12.03
N LEU A 19 -6.92 24.83 11.13
CA LEU A 19 -6.66 25.53 9.88
C LEU A 19 -7.83 25.40 8.90
N LEU A 20 -8.47 24.23 8.83
CA LEU A 20 -9.70 24.02 8.03
C LEU A 20 -10.83 24.95 8.48
N ARG A 21 -11.02 25.09 9.80
CA ARG A 21 -12.02 26.00 10.40
C ARG A 21 -11.73 27.45 10.04
N LYS A 22 -10.49 27.92 10.25
CA LYS A 22 -10.09 29.31 9.98
C LYS A 22 -10.22 29.69 8.51
N ARG A 23 -9.97 28.77 7.58
CA ARG A 23 -10.03 29.03 6.13
C ARG A 23 -11.45 29.05 5.56
N GLY A 24 -12.46 28.58 6.29
CA GLY A 24 -13.83 28.51 5.77
C GLY A 24 -13.93 27.61 4.53
N TYR A 25 -13.31 26.43 4.57
CA TYR A 25 -13.27 25.51 3.42
C TYR A 25 -14.67 24.99 3.05
N TYR A 26 -15.13 25.27 1.82
CA TYR A 26 -16.49 24.96 1.32
C TYR A 26 -16.62 23.65 0.53
N SER A 27 -15.54 22.90 0.33
CA SER A 27 -15.58 21.57 -0.30
C SER A 27 -15.53 20.48 0.76
N TRP A 28 -15.95 19.26 0.43
CA TRP A 28 -15.83 18.10 1.32
C TRP A 28 -14.36 17.92 1.77
N PRO A 29 -14.08 17.63 3.06
CA PRO A 29 -15.04 17.31 4.12
C PRO A 29 -15.65 18.53 4.85
N GLY A 30 -15.29 19.74 4.44
CA GLY A 30 -15.82 21.00 4.97
C GLY A 30 -15.02 21.55 6.16
N ALA A 31 -15.21 22.83 6.46
CA ALA A 31 -14.55 23.52 7.58
C ALA A 31 -14.85 22.91 8.96
N GLY A 32 -15.99 22.22 9.12
CA GLY A 32 -16.40 21.58 10.37
C GLY A 32 -15.87 20.16 10.57
N PHE A 33 -15.14 19.60 9.60
CA PHE A 33 -14.64 18.23 9.69
C PHE A 33 -13.59 18.06 10.78
N ASP A 34 -13.75 17.03 11.61
CA ASP A 34 -12.79 16.63 12.64
C ASP A 34 -11.80 15.61 12.06
N ALA A 35 -10.73 16.12 11.44
CA ALA A 35 -9.73 15.29 10.79
C ALA A 35 -8.92 14.45 11.77
N GLU A 36 -8.55 15.01 12.93
CA GLU A 36 -7.82 14.31 13.99
C GLU A 36 -8.69 13.21 14.61
N GLY A 37 -9.99 13.46 14.83
CA GLY A 37 -10.93 12.45 15.27
C GLY A 37 -11.06 11.29 14.27
N ARG A 38 -11.16 11.58 12.98
CA ARG A 38 -11.15 10.54 11.93
C ARG A 38 -9.82 9.79 11.84
N GLN A 39 -8.69 10.48 11.98
CA GLN A 39 -7.40 9.82 12.06
C GLN A 39 -7.36 8.80 13.19
N LYS A 40 -7.86 9.16 14.38
CA LYS A 40 -7.90 8.25 15.53
C LYS A 40 -8.71 6.99 15.24
N GLU A 41 -9.91 7.14 14.70
CA GLU A 41 -10.78 6.01 14.35
C GLU A 41 -10.13 5.08 13.31
N TYR A 42 -9.59 5.64 12.23
CA TYR A 42 -8.90 4.83 11.23
C TYR A 42 -7.63 4.18 11.78
N ALA A 43 -6.88 4.85 12.66
CA ALA A 43 -5.70 4.28 13.29
C ALA A 43 -6.02 3.05 14.15
N GLU A 44 -7.16 3.05 14.87
CA GLU A 44 -7.64 1.89 15.64
C GLU A 44 -7.98 0.69 14.73
N VAL A 45 -8.66 0.97 13.61
CA VAL A 45 -8.99 -0.04 12.60
C VAL A 45 -7.74 -0.61 11.93
N ILE A 46 -6.81 0.26 11.51
CA ILE A 46 -5.53 -0.14 10.91
C ILE A 46 -4.68 -0.94 11.91
N GLY A 47 -4.69 -0.56 13.19
CA GLY A 47 -4.04 -1.34 14.25
C GLY A 47 -4.61 -2.76 14.36
N SER A 48 -5.93 -2.92 14.19
CA SER A 48 -6.59 -4.23 14.16
C SER A 48 -6.22 -5.03 12.91
N ILE A 49 -6.11 -4.39 11.76
CA ILE A 49 -5.61 -5.00 10.52
C ILE A 49 -4.17 -5.48 10.69
N SER A 50 -3.30 -4.64 11.25
CA SER A 50 -1.90 -4.96 11.52
C SER A 50 -1.77 -6.24 12.34
N ARG A 51 -2.55 -6.37 13.43
CA ARG A 51 -2.57 -7.57 14.28
C ARG A 51 -3.06 -8.81 13.53
N ARG A 52 -4.16 -8.68 12.78
CA ARG A 52 -4.78 -9.81 12.08
C ARG A 52 -3.92 -10.33 10.92
N LEU A 53 -3.18 -9.45 10.26
CA LEU A 53 -2.26 -9.84 9.18
C LEU A 53 -0.85 -10.20 9.68
N GLY A 54 -0.57 -10.05 10.98
CA GLY A 54 0.78 -10.28 11.52
C GLY A 54 1.83 -9.32 10.96
N MET A 55 1.44 -8.09 10.61
CA MET A 55 2.30 -7.05 10.05
C MET A 55 2.66 -6.00 11.10
N LYS A 56 3.69 -5.20 10.83
CA LYS A 56 4.04 -4.00 11.59
C LYS A 56 3.68 -2.75 10.80
N ILE A 57 2.44 -2.27 10.97
CA ILE A 57 1.97 -1.03 10.34
C ILE A 57 2.20 0.13 11.32
N SER A 58 3.16 1.00 11.01
CA SER A 58 3.56 2.15 11.84
C SER A 58 2.95 3.43 11.28
N LEU A 59 1.95 3.99 11.96
CA LEU A 59 1.30 5.23 11.57
C LEU A 59 1.99 6.43 12.23
N ARG A 60 2.36 7.43 11.42
CA ARG A 60 2.86 8.72 11.89
C ARG A 60 1.78 9.41 12.73
N ARG A 61 2.17 9.92 13.90
CA ARG A 61 1.24 10.57 14.84
C ARG A 61 0.76 11.90 14.30
N GLU A 62 1.66 12.75 13.84
CA GLU A 62 1.30 14.03 13.23
C GLU A 62 0.85 13.81 11.78
N PRO A 63 -0.18 14.53 11.30
CA PRO A 63 -0.55 14.49 9.90
C PRO A 63 0.57 15.07 9.03
N VAL A 64 0.63 14.59 7.80
CA VAL A 64 1.48 15.16 6.75
C VAL A 64 0.68 16.25 6.06
N TYR A 65 1.21 17.47 6.12
CA TYR A 65 0.59 18.65 5.54
C TYR A 65 1.65 19.60 4.99
N GLY A 66 1.43 20.06 3.76
CA GLY A 66 2.27 21.05 3.10
C GLY A 66 3.68 20.55 2.73
N PRO A 67 4.46 21.39 2.02
CA PRO A 67 5.72 20.96 1.42
C PRO A 67 6.77 20.45 2.42
N GLU A 68 6.87 21.08 3.58
CA GLU A 68 7.82 20.71 4.65
C GLU A 68 7.42 19.42 5.35
N GLY A 69 6.12 19.24 5.62
CA GLY A 69 5.59 17.99 6.19
C GLY A 69 5.85 16.81 5.26
N VAL A 70 5.62 17.01 3.96
CA VAL A 70 5.92 16.01 2.94
C VAL A 70 7.41 15.70 2.87
N GLY A 71 8.27 16.71 2.82
CA GLY A 71 9.72 16.50 2.75
C GLY A 71 10.26 15.72 3.93
N ARG A 72 9.81 16.03 5.16
CA ARG A 72 10.17 15.27 6.36
C ARG A 72 9.71 13.82 6.27
N PHE A 73 8.45 13.59 5.91
CA PHE A 73 7.91 12.24 5.82
C PHE A 73 8.61 11.39 4.76
N VAL A 74 8.93 11.97 3.59
CA VAL A 74 9.71 11.27 2.56
C VAL A 74 11.09 10.87 3.10
N GLY A 75 11.77 11.77 3.82
CA GLY A 75 13.05 11.46 4.46
C GLY A 75 12.94 10.30 5.46
N GLU A 76 11.97 10.38 6.37
CA GLU A 76 11.69 9.32 7.38
C GLU A 76 11.45 7.95 6.72
N VAL A 77 10.68 7.92 5.63
CA VAL A 77 10.37 6.67 4.93
C VAL A 77 11.59 6.11 4.20
N LYS A 78 12.38 6.97 3.54
CA LYS A 78 13.62 6.56 2.85
C LYS A 78 14.67 6.02 3.82
N GLU A 79 14.82 6.66 4.98
CA GLU A 79 15.73 6.22 6.03
C GLU A 79 15.32 4.85 6.59
N LYS A 80 14.01 4.64 6.82
CA LYS A 80 13.49 3.40 7.39
C LYS A 80 13.48 2.24 6.39
N GLY A 81 13.28 2.50 5.10
CA GLY A 81 13.20 1.48 4.05
C GLY A 81 12.11 0.42 4.28
N PRO A 82 10.83 0.79 4.49
CA PRO A 82 9.76 -0.18 4.74
C PRO A 82 9.45 -1.04 3.51
N ASP A 83 8.86 -2.22 3.73
CA ASP A 83 8.39 -3.12 2.67
C ASP A 83 7.22 -2.53 1.86
N GLY A 84 6.53 -1.53 2.42
CA GLY A 84 5.52 -0.76 1.72
C GLY A 84 5.02 0.47 2.49
N LEU A 85 4.10 1.18 1.86
CA LEU A 85 3.58 2.47 2.34
C LEU A 85 2.05 2.47 2.38
N LEU A 86 1.47 3.09 3.43
CA LEU A 86 0.04 3.36 3.55
C LEU A 86 -0.23 4.86 3.67
N LEU A 87 -0.87 5.44 2.66
CA LEU A 87 -1.26 6.85 2.66
C LEU A 87 -2.78 6.97 2.81
N VAL A 88 -3.24 7.61 3.87
CA VAL A 88 -4.68 7.87 4.11
C VAL A 88 -4.97 9.33 3.84
N LEU A 89 -5.71 9.62 2.77
CA LEU A 89 -6.04 10.98 2.38
C LEU A 89 -7.40 11.40 2.94
N LEU A 90 -7.42 12.38 3.86
CA LEU A 90 -8.67 12.89 4.42
C LEU A 90 -9.11 14.22 3.79
N GLN A 91 -8.24 14.87 2.99
CA GLN A 91 -8.56 16.14 2.35
C GLN A 91 -7.96 16.24 0.93
N LYS A 92 -8.79 16.61 -0.05
CA LYS A 92 -8.44 16.62 -1.48
C LYS A 92 -7.23 17.47 -1.88
N GLY A 93 -7.02 18.60 -1.21
CA GLY A 93 -5.93 19.54 -1.51
C GLY A 93 -4.55 18.91 -1.35
N GLU A 94 -4.41 17.89 -0.50
CA GLU A 94 -3.17 17.14 -0.32
C GLU A 94 -2.96 16.03 -1.36
N TRP A 95 -3.79 15.93 -2.41
CA TRP A 95 -3.57 14.95 -3.48
C TRP A 95 -2.19 15.13 -4.16
N GLY A 96 -1.73 16.37 -4.35
CA GLY A 96 -0.39 16.64 -4.86
C GLY A 96 0.70 16.10 -3.94
N SER A 97 0.48 16.15 -2.63
CA SER A 97 1.36 15.57 -1.62
C SER A 97 1.42 14.04 -1.73
N VAL A 98 0.28 13.37 -1.96
CA VAL A 98 0.24 11.91 -2.20
C VAL A 98 1.09 11.52 -3.41
N VAL A 99 0.87 12.20 -4.56
CA VAL A 99 1.61 11.90 -5.79
C VAL A 99 3.11 12.11 -5.59
N ARG A 100 3.50 13.23 -4.96
CA ARG A 100 4.90 13.54 -4.66
C ARG A 100 5.55 12.48 -3.78
N ILE A 101 4.88 12.02 -2.72
CA ILE A 101 5.41 10.98 -1.82
C ILE A 101 5.62 9.68 -2.58
N VAL A 102 4.64 9.25 -3.37
CA VAL A 102 4.74 8.03 -4.19
C VAL A 102 5.95 8.10 -5.12
N ASP A 103 6.10 9.22 -5.82
CA ASP A 103 7.17 9.40 -6.81
C ASP A 103 8.56 9.50 -6.17
N GLU A 104 8.67 10.13 -5.00
CA GLU A 104 9.96 10.28 -4.34
C GLU A 104 10.39 9.01 -3.58
N VAL A 105 9.46 8.24 -3.01
CA VAL A 105 9.78 7.07 -2.18
C VAL A 105 9.99 5.79 -3.01
N GLY A 106 9.14 5.52 -4.00
CA GLY A 106 9.31 4.38 -4.90
C GLY A 106 9.08 2.99 -4.30
N VAL A 107 8.40 2.87 -3.16
CA VAL A 107 8.01 1.57 -2.56
C VAL A 107 6.54 1.22 -2.87
N PRO A 108 6.13 -0.06 -2.83
CA PRO A 108 4.74 -0.45 -3.01
C PRO A 108 3.81 0.33 -2.09
N THR A 109 2.90 1.12 -2.68
CA THR A 109 2.10 2.09 -1.94
C THR A 109 0.61 1.79 -2.07
N VAL A 110 -0.06 1.66 -0.94
CA VAL A 110 -1.52 1.65 -0.85
C VAL A 110 -2.01 3.05 -0.49
N VAL A 111 -2.86 3.62 -1.33
CA VAL A 111 -3.50 4.93 -1.09
C VAL A 111 -4.96 4.68 -0.76
N PHE A 112 -5.34 4.92 0.48
CA PHE A 112 -6.73 4.84 0.92
C PHE A 112 -7.36 6.22 1.01
N VAL A 113 -8.56 6.33 0.46
CA VAL A 113 -9.29 7.58 0.31
C VAL A 113 -10.75 7.30 0.68
N PRO A 114 -11.24 7.79 1.83
CA PRO A 114 -12.66 7.72 2.14
C PRO A 114 -13.52 8.28 1.00
N VAL A 115 -14.68 7.67 0.77
CA VAL A 115 -15.59 8.13 -0.30
C VAL A 115 -15.96 9.60 -0.09
N GLY A 116 -15.99 10.37 -1.18
CA GLY A 116 -16.30 11.80 -1.15
C GLY A 116 -15.09 12.74 -1.05
N VAL A 117 -13.88 12.24 -0.76
CA VAL A 117 -12.67 13.09 -0.76
C VAL A 117 -12.23 13.46 -2.17
N LEU A 118 -12.12 12.46 -3.05
CA LEU A 118 -11.58 12.63 -4.40
C LEU A 118 -12.67 12.70 -5.47
N LEU A 119 -12.32 13.34 -6.58
CA LEU A 119 -13.08 13.30 -7.83
C LEU A 119 -12.31 12.46 -8.86
N ASN A 120 -12.99 12.07 -9.95
CA ASN A 120 -12.43 11.25 -11.03
C ASN A 120 -11.05 11.74 -11.55
N PRO A 121 -10.80 13.05 -11.76
CA PRO A 121 -9.51 13.52 -12.29
C PRO A 121 -8.31 13.14 -11.42
N GLN A 122 -8.46 13.08 -10.10
CA GLN A 122 -7.40 12.69 -9.18
C GLN A 122 -7.16 11.18 -9.25
N ILE A 123 -8.23 10.39 -9.14
CA ILE A 123 -8.17 8.92 -9.20
C ILE A 123 -7.44 8.46 -10.47
N ASN A 124 -7.74 9.10 -11.61
CA ASN A 124 -7.15 8.76 -12.90
C ASN A 124 -5.62 8.85 -12.94
N GLN A 125 -4.99 9.66 -12.08
CA GLN A 125 -3.52 9.83 -12.06
C GLN A 125 -2.78 8.62 -11.50
N LEU A 126 -3.35 7.94 -10.50
CA LEU A 126 -2.67 6.86 -9.77
C LEU A 126 -3.36 5.50 -9.91
N HIS A 127 -4.65 5.42 -10.29
CA HIS A 127 -5.40 4.14 -10.24
C HIS A 127 -4.85 3.02 -11.13
N ARG A 128 -4.06 3.33 -12.15
CA ARG A 128 -3.37 2.36 -13.03
C ARG A 128 -1.85 2.43 -12.92
N ARG A 129 -1.32 3.25 -12.01
CA ARG A 129 0.13 3.41 -11.86
C ARG A 129 0.70 2.14 -11.25
N LYS A 130 1.69 1.54 -11.91
CA LYS A 130 2.50 0.45 -11.34
C LYS A 130 3.12 0.90 -10.02
N GLY A 131 3.17 0.02 -9.02
CA GLY A 131 3.66 0.39 -7.68
C GLY A 131 2.59 0.99 -6.76
N VAL A 132 1.38 1.27 -7.26
CA VAL A 132 0.33 1.95 -6.49
C VAL A 132 -0.99 1.19 -6.55
N TYR A 133 -1.61 1.00 -5.39
CA TYR A 133 -2.96 0.48 -5.26
C TYR A 133 -3.86 1.52 -4.59
N VAL A 134 -4.77 2.11 -5.37
CA VAL A 134 -5.69 3.17 -4.91
C VAL A 134 -7.03 2.55 -4.53
N VAL A 135 -7.46 2.81 -3.30
CA VAL A 135 -8.78 2.41 -2.78
C VAL A 135 -9.55 3.68 -2.44
N SER A 136 -10.57 3.98 -3.24
CA SER A 136 -11.55 5.02 -2.90
C SER A 136 -12.87 4.36 -2.52
N SER A 137 -13.12 4.22 -1.22
CA SER A 137 -14.27 3.48 -0.69
C SER A 137 -14.60 3.90 0.75
N LEU A 138 -15.82 3.61 1.20
CA LEU A 138 -16.15 3.58 2.63
C LEU A 138 -15.72 2.26 3.29
N ASP A 139 -15.54 1.23 2.48
CA ASP A 139 -15.20 -0.12 2.93
C ASP A 139 -13.69 -0.27 3.17
N ILE A 140 -13.36 -0.77 4.37
CA ILE A 140 -11.99 -1.01 4.80
C ILE A 140 -11.39 -2.27 4.17
N GLU A 141 -12.21 -3.18 3.63
CA GLU A 141 -11.75 -4.44 3.04
C GLU A 141 -10.71 -4.21 1.93
N GLY A 142 -10.90 -3.15 1.13
CA GLY A 142 -9.93 -2.76 0.10
C GLY A 142 -8.57 -2.36 0.70
N LEU A 143 -8.56 -1.56 1.77
CA LEU A 143 -7.32 -1.17 2.46
C LEU A 143 -6.62 -2.42 3.01
N GLU A 144 -7.37 -3.28 3.69
CA GLU A 144 -6.83 -4.50 4.25
C GLU A 144 -6.26 -5.42 3.17
N TYR A 145 -6.97 -5.57 2.05
CA TYR A 145 -6.49 -6.34 0.92
C TYR A 145 -5.17 -5.77 0.37
N GLY A 146 -5.06 -4.44 0.28
CA GLY A 146 -3.81 -3.75 -0.03
C GLY A 146 -2.66 -4.12 0.91
N MET A 147 -2.90 -4.09 2.23
CA MET A 147 -1.91 -4.49 3.22
C MET A 147 -1.55 -5.97 3.09
N ARG A 148 -2.53 -6.83 2.84
CA ARG A 148 -2.32 -8.26 2.62
C ARG A 148 -1.41 -8.51 1.42
N MET A 149 -1.59 -7.79 0.32
CA MET A 149 -0.70 -7.90 -0.85
C MET A 149 0.76 -7.61 -0.47
N ILE A 150 1.02 -6.58 0.34
CA ILE A 150 2.37 -6.26 0.82
C ILE A 150 2.93 -7.38 1.69
N GLY A 151 2.14 -7.86 2.65
CA GLY A 151 2.53 -8.99 3.51
C GLY A 151 2.83 -10.27 2.71
N THR A 152 2.00 -10.57 1.70
CA THR A 152 2.18 -11.72 0.81
C THR A 152 3.49 -11.63 0.02
N ALA A 153 3.82 -10.47 -0.55
CA ALA A 153 5.06 -10.33 -1.31
C ALA A 153 6.31 -10.47 -0.43
N LYS A 154 6.29 -9.90 0.78
CA LYS A 154 7.35 -10.09 1.77
C LYS A 154 7.55 -11.57 2.08
N TRP A 155 6.45 -12.27 2.39
CA TRP A 155 6.47 -13.70 2.68
C TRP A 155 6.99 -14.52 1.50
N MET A 156 6.56 -14.22 0.27
CA MET A 156 7.04 -14.89 -0.94
C MET A 156 8.54 -14.66 -1.17
N GLY A 157 9.05 -13.44 -0.98
CA GLY A 157 10.47 -13.12 -1.13
C GLY A 157 11.37 -13.82 -0.09
N GLU A 158 10.84 -14.13 1.09
CA GLU A 158 11.53 -14.92 2.11
C GLU A 158 11.37 -16.43 1.94
N SER A 159 10.44 -16.87 1.09
CA SER A 159 10.19 -18.29 0.85
C SER A 159 11.28 -18.91 -0.03
N ARG A 160 11.43 -20.23 0.05
CA ARG A 160 12.35 -21.03 -0.78
C ARG A 160 11.57 -22.20 -1.36
N ILE A 161 11.83 -22.52 -2.63
CA ILE A 161 11.25 -23.67 -3.30
C ILE A 161 12.29 -24.80 -3.23
N VAL A 162 11.87 -25.97 -2.77
CA VAL A 162 12.69 -27.19 -2.82
C VAL A 162 12.10 -28.09 -3.90
N ASN A 163 12.88 -28.41 -4.92
CA ASN A 163 12.50 -29.39 -5.94
C ASN A 163 13.13 -30.74 -5.59
N VAL A 164 12.31 -31.79 -5.47
CA VAL A 164 12.77 -33.15 -5.19
C VAL A 164 12.44 -34.01 -6.40
N ALA A 165 13.43 -34.24 -7.25
CA ALA A 165 13.35 -35.18 -8.37
C ALA A 165 13.95 -36.54 -7.94
N GLY A 166 13.28 -37.65 -8.29
CA GLY A 166 13.78 -39.00 -8.05
C GLY A 166 14.80 -39.44 -9.12
N ASP A 167 15.76 -40.24 -8.67
CA ASP A 167 16.80 -41.08 -9.32
C ASP A 167 17.63 -40.57 -10.52
N GLU A 168 17.35 -39.41 -11.10
CA GLU A 168 18.32 -38.65 -11.91
C GLU A 168 18.61 -37.30 -11.26
N GLU A 169 19.85 -37.14 -10.79
CA GLU A 169 20.29 -36.04 -9.94
C GLU A 169 20.34 -34.72 -10.73
N LEU A 170 19.29 -33.91 -10.62
CA LEU A 170 19.34 -32.49 -10.96
C LEU A 170 19.13 -31.70 -9.66
N VAL A 171 20.24 -31.53 -8.93
CA VAL A 171 20.29 -30.69 -7.73
C VAL A 171 20.13 -29.25 -8.16
N LEU A 172 18.94 -28.68 -7.92
CA LEU A 172 18.66 -27.26 -8.13
C LEU A 172 18.91 -26.49 -6.82
N ASP A 173 20.09 -26.65 -6.24
CA ASP A 173 20.53 -25.87 -5.10
C ASP A 173 21.40 -24.71 -5.62
N GLY A 174 21.07 -23.47 -5.21
CA GLY A 174 21.77 -22.28 -5.70
C GLY A 174 21.44 -21.83 -7.13
N VAL A 175 20.29 -22.22 -7.69
CA VAL A 175 19.84 -21.71 -8.99
C VAL A 175 19.36 -20.26 -8.86
N GLU A 176 19.90 -19.39 -9.71
CA GLU A 176 19.66 -17.94 -9.66
C GLU A 176 18.22 -17.59 -10.09
N ASP A 177 17.68 -18.29 -11.09
CA ASP A 177 16.28 -18.19 -11.53
C ASP A 177 15.63 -19.57 -11.74
N VAL A 178 14.62 -19.86 -10.92
CA VAL A 178 13.84 -21.11 -10.99
C VAL A 178 13.00 -21.23 -12.27
N CYS A 179 12.79 -20.14 -13.01
CA CYS A 179 12.08 -20.14 -14.28
C CYS A 179 12.89 -20.80 -15.42
N GLU A 180 14.20 -20.96 -15.25
CA GLU A 180 15.09 -21.61 -16.24
C GLU A 180 15.08 -23.14 -16.15
N VAL A 181 14.44 -23.69 -15.11
CA VAL A 181 14.30 -25.14 -14.94
C VAL A 181 13.35 -25.69 -15.99
N LYS A 182 13.82 -26.67 -16.77
CA LYS A 182 13.01 -27.33 -17.81
C LYS A 182 11.84 -28.09 -17.16
N GLY A 183 10.62 -27.62 -17.36
CA GLY A 183 9.38 -28.24 -16.89
C GLY A 183 8.16 -27.33 -17.09
N MET A 184 6.94 -27.91 -17.14
CA MET A 184 5.71 -27.12 -17.19
C MET A 184 5.40 -26.55 -15.79
N HIS A 185 5.74 -25.29 -15.54
CA HIS A 185 5.39 -24.58 -14.30
C HIS A 185 4.07 -23.81 -14.50
N GLN A 186 2.93 -24.52 -14.51
CA GLN A 186 1.62 -23.88 -14.60
C GLN A 186 0.94 -23.83 -13.23
N THR A 187 0.64 -22.62 -12.75
CA THR A 187 -0.21 -22.40 -11.57
C THR A 187 -1.61 -22.01 -12.04
N ILE A 188 -2.56 -22.94 -11.97
CA ILE A 188 -3.97 -22.70 -12.32
C ILE A 188 -4.71 -22.26 -11.06
N ILE A 189 -5.34 -21.08 -11.10
CA ILE A 189 -6.14 -20.55 -10.01
C ILE A 189 -7.62 -20.74 -10.36
N TYR A 190 -8.35 -21.49 -9.53
CA TYR A 190 -9.79 -21.70 -9.69
C TYR A 190 -10.61 -20.60 -8.97
N GLY A 191 -11.59 -20.01 -9.65
CA GLY A 191 -12.52 -19.00 -9.10
C GLY A 191 -12.35 -17.59 -9.68
N ASP A 192 -13.11 -16.63 -9.16
CA ASP A 192 -13.07 -15.22 -9.60
C ASP A 192 -11.96 -14.43 -8.88
N HIS A 193 -10.72 -14.71 -9.28
CA HIS A 193 -9.52 -14.11 -8.70
C HIS A 193 -8.76 -13.19 -9.65
N ALA A 194 -9.18 -13.07 -10.91
CA ALA A 194 -8.46 -12.32 -11.93
C ALA A 194 -8.25 -10.85 -11.54
N LYS A 195 -9.29 -10.16 -11.05
CA LYS A 195 -9.19 -8.75 -10.63
C LYS A 195 -8.25 -8.55 -9.44
N LYS A 196 -8.30 -9.48 -8.48
CA LYS A 196 -7.45 -9.51 -7.29
C LYS A 196 -5.98 -9.71 -7.69
N LEU A 197 -5.72 -10.69 -8.55
CA LEU A 197 -4.39 -10.96 -9.10
C LEU A 197 -3.85 -9.75 -9.88
N ARG A 198 -4.66 -9.15 -10.77
CA ARG A 198 -4.25 -7.93 -11.51
C ARG A 198 -3.90 -6.77 -10.58
N SER A 199 -4.59 -6.64 -9.43
CA SER A 199 -4.27 -5.61 -8.43
C SER A 199 -2.92 -5.86 -7.78
N PHE A 200 -2.60 -7.13 -7.47
CA PHE A 200 -1.27 -7.52 -6.97
C PHE A 200 -0.19 -7.25 -8.02
N CYS A 201 -0.42 -7.65 -9.26
CA CYS A 201 0.49 -7.40 -10.37
C CYS A 201 0.74 -5.90 -10.56
N GLN A 202 -0.30 -5.07 -10.52
CA GLN A 202 -0.16 -3.62 -10.57
C GLN A 202 0.69 -3.07 -9.42
N LEU A 203 0.41 -3.48 -8.18
CA LEU A 203 1.15 -3.02 -7.00
C LEU A 203 2.64 -3.38 -7.05
N TYR A 204 2.98 -4.53 -7.64
CA TYR A 204 4.36 -5.01 -7.78
C TYR A 204 4.97 -4.79 -9.17
N GLY A 205 4.28 -4.07 -10.06
CA GLY A 205 4.77 -3.73 -11.39
C GLY A 205 4.89 -4.89 -12.38
N ILE A 206 4.28 -6.04 -12.07
CA ILE A 206 4.29 -7.25 -12.89
C ILE A 206 3.37 -7.04 -14.10
N ASP A 207 3.89 -7.32 -15.30
CA ASP A 207 3.12 -7.24 -16.53
C ASP A 207 2.16 -8.42 -16.66
N VAL A 208 0.92 -8.12 -17.07
CA VAL A 208 -0.12 -9.10 -17.35
C VAL A 208 -0.24 -9.22 -18.86
N ILE A 209 -0.02 -10.42 -19.38
CA ILE A 209 -0.19 -10.74 -20.80
C ILE A 209 -1.62 -11.24 -20.99
N ASP A 210 -2.38 -10.56 -21.86
CA ASP A 210 -3.76 -10.89 -22.23
C ASP A 210 -3.83 -11.55 -23.61
#